data_AF-A0A0M4JJ01-F1
#
_entry.id   AF-A0A0M4JJ01-F1
#
_cell.length_a   1.000
_cell.length_b   1.000
_cell.length_c   1.000
_cell.angle_alpha   90.00
_cell.angle_beta   90.00
_cell.angle_gamma   90.00
#
_symmetry.space_group_name_H-M   'P 1'
#
loop_
_entity.id
_entity.type
_entity.pdbx_description
1 polymer ?
#
loop_
_entity_poly.entity_id
_entity_poly.type
_entity_poly.pdbx_seq_one_letter_code
_entity_poly.pdbx_strand_id
1 'polypeptide(L)'
;MFLRVNGDISYYLKRSSFIKYFDEHNLSRKTKWYIKRVEKKINDKNTFTYFKHWILWRWINANFKLSEGFISKLKRNIKKLELTLNSKEERFIRELEELVFNSWRPLKQFPVRFNLEKKERINLIQTRVNIHNYKPEQLEKKINLMGIYDCYFSNQNIFLTDNNQNVLKTIEYNSIVDVAIETFGVIISTKKNKYLFRGKNRLLTYVLLQRMIPRLGLKLEATQGLYNYFDFWNKLISKIS
;
A
#
# COMPACT_ATOMS: atom_id res chain seq x y z
N MET A 1 6.48 3.55 -9.79
CA MET A 1 5.71 4.77 -9.62
C MET A 1 6.64 5.97 -9.64
N PHE A 2 7.79 5.92 -8.96
CA PHE A 2 8.82 6.97 -9.03
C PHE A 2 9.84 6.79 -10.17
N LEU A 3 9.99 5.57 -10.69
CA LEU A 3 10.81 5.34 -11.89
C LEU A 3 10.11 5.94 -13.11
N ARG A 4 10.76 6.92 -13.73
CA ARG A 4 10.35 7.53 -14.99
C ARG A 4 11.18 6.91 -16.10
N VAL A 5 10.53 6.25 -17.06
CA VAL A 5 11.20 5.63 -18.20
C VAL A 5 11.57 6.73 -19.19
N ASN A 6 12.83 6.78 -19.59
CA ASN A 6 13.30 7.56 -20.72
C ASN A 6 13.76 6.57 -21.80
N GLY A 7 13.21 6.67 -23.00
CA GLY A 7 13.49 5.76 -24.12
C GLY A 7 14.83 6.03 -24.82
N ASP A 8 15.54 7.08 -24.42
CA ASP A 8 16.83 7.44 -25.00
C ASP A 8 17.96 6.55 -24.46
N ILE A 9 18.65 5.82 -25.36
CA ILE A 9 19.82 4.98 -25.02
C ILE A 9 20.93 5.82 -24.37
N SER A 10 21.08 7.09 -24.76
CA SER A 10 22.06 8.02 -24.19
C SER A 10 21.82 8.30 -22.70
N TYR A 11 20.58 8.16 -22.23
CA TYR A 11 20.22 8.30 -20.82
C TYR A 11 20.93 7.26 -19.95
N TYR A 12 21.05 6.02 -20.40
CA TYR A 12 21.68 4.95 -19.62
C TYR A 12 23.19 5.18 -19.43
N LEU A 13 23.86 5.69 -20.46
CA LEU A 13 25.28 6.07 -20.39
C LEU A 13 25.48 7.28 -19.47
N LYS A 14 24.66 8.34 -19.63
CA LYS A 14 24.67 9.53 -18.77
C LYS A 14 24.38 9.18 -17.31
N ARG A 15 23.43 8.27 -17.05
CA ARG A 15 23.06 7.78 -15.72
C ARG A 15 24.27 7.22 -14.97
N SER A 16 25.04 6.34 -15.60
CA SER A 16 26.26 5.77 -15.00
C SER A 16 27.26 6.86 -14.61
N SER A 17 27.38 7.90 -15.42
CA SER A 17 28.26 9.05 -15.13
C SER A 17 27.79 9.89 -13.93
N PHE A 18 26.49 9.89 -13.61
CA PHE A 18 25.93 10.67 -12.51
C PHE A 18 25.95 9.94 -11.16
N ILE A 19 25.96 8.60 -11.16
CA ILE A 19 26.04 7.76 -9.95
C ILE A 19 27.24 8.13 -9.07
N LYS A 20 28.36 8.55 -9.69
CA LYS A 20 29.56 9.00 -8.96
C LYS A 20 29.32 10.16 -7.99
N TYR A 21 28.26 10.95 -8.20
CA TYR A 21 27.93 12.08 -7.32
C TYR A 21 27.10 11.63 -6.12
N PHE A 22 26.07 10.83 -6.38
CA PHE A 22 25.23 10.23 -5.35
C PHE A 22 24.48 9.02 -5.91
N ASP A 23 24.10 8.12 -5.01
CA ASP A 23 23.42 6.85 -5.27
C ASP A 23 22.37 6.56 -4.19
N GLU A 24 21.70 5.41 -4.29
CA GLU A 24 20.71 4.95 -3.31
C GLU A 24 21.26 4.69 -1.90
N HIS A 25 22.57 4.51 -1.72
CA HIS A 25 23.17 4.21 -0.42
C HIS A 25 23.58 5.49 0.31
N ASN A 26 23.99 6.51 -0.43
CA ASN A 26 24.48 7.77 0.13
C ASN A 26 23.50 8.94 -0.03
N LEU A 27 22.40 8.79 -0.78
CA LEU A 27 21.41 9.84 -1.02
C LEU A 27 21.07 10.57 0.28
N SER A 28 20.67 9.85 1.33
CA SER A 28 20.27 10.44 2.61
C SER A 28 21.37 11.20 3.35
N ARG A 29 22.65 10.91 3.09
CA ARG A 29 23.81 11.59 3.70
C ARG A 29 24.20 12.85 2.95
N LYS A 30 23.98 12.90 1.63
CA LYS A 30 24.28 14.09 0.82
C LYS A 30 23.32 15.23 1.16
N THR A 31 23.85 16.44 1.28
CA THR A 31 23.08 17.64 1.57
C THR A 31 22.37 18.17 0.33
N LYS A 32 21.29 18.96 0.53
CA LYS A 32 20.60 19.66 -0.56
C LYS A 32 21.55 20.55 -1.37
N TRP A 33 22.46 21.22 -0.67
CA TRP A 33 23.44 22.10 -1.30
C TRP A 33 24.44 21.36 -2.18
N TYR A 34 24.91 20.19 -1.76
CA TYR A 34 25.77 19.35 -2.59
C TYR A 34 25.09 18.97 -3.90
N ILE A 35 23.82 18.53 -3.84
CA ILE A 35 23.05 18.15 -5.02
C ILE A 35 22.85 19.35 -5.96
N LYS A 36 22.54 20.54 -5.43
CA LYS A 36 22.46 21.77 -6.23
C LYS A 36 23.77 22.12 -6.92
N ARG A 37 24.90 21.91 -6.25
CA ARG A 37 26.22 22.15 -6.84
C ARG A 37 26.49 21.20 -8.00
N VAL A 38 26.15 19.92 -7.86
CA VAL A 38 26.24 18.93 -8.94
C VAL A 38 25.32 19.30 -10.09
N GLU A 39 24.10 19.71 -9.79
CA GLU A 39 23.12 20.15 -10.79
C GLU A 39 23.65 21.31 -11.64
N LYS A 40 24.33 22.29 -11.05
CA LYS A 40 24.96 23.40 -11.79
C LYS A 40 26.03 22.94 -12.79
N LYS A 41 26.71 21.81 -12.53
CA LYS A 41 27.74 21.25 -13.41
C LYS A 41 27.20 20.42 -14.58
N ILE A 42 25.91 20.08 -14.56
CA ILE A 42 25.30 19.22 -15.56
C ILE A 42 24.51 20.08 -16.55
N ASN A 43 24.86 19.99 -17.84
CA ASN A 43 24.20 20.75 -18.91
C ASN A 43 22.76 20.26 -19.15
N ASP A 44 22.56 18.94 -19.17
CA ASP A 44 21.26 18.31 -19.45
C ASP A 44 20.39 18.17 -18.18
N LYS A 45 19.64 19.24 -17.86
CA LYS A 45 18.78 19.30 -16.66
C LYS A 45 17.65 18.27 -16.67
N ASN A 46 17.10 17.97 -17.84
CA ASN A 46 16.00 17.02 -17.97
C ASN A 46 16.49 15.62 -17.62
N THR A 47 17.56 15.15 -18.26
CA THR A 47 18.17 13.85 -17.96
C THR A 47 18.58 13.74 -16.50
N PHE A 48 19.12 14.81 -15.92
CA PHE A 48 19.44 14.82 -14.49
C PHE A 48 18.21 14.72 -13.59
N THR A 49 17.09 15.33 -13.96
CA THR A 49 15.80 15.19 -13.25
C THR A 49 15.29 13.75 -13.30
N TYR A 50 15.34 13.09 -14.47
CA TYR A 50 15.03 11.66 -14.59
C TYR A 50 15.94 10.80 -13.71
N PHE A 51 17.24 11.12 -13.66
CA PHE A 51 18.19 10.46 -12.77
C PHE A 51 17.84 10.63 -11.28
N LYS A 52 17.46 11.84 -10.83
CA LYS A 52 17.00 12.07 -9.45
C LYS A 52 15.77 11.20 -9.11
N HIS A 53 14.80 11.09 -10.02
CA HIS A 53 13.65 10.19 -9.87
C HIS A 53 14.06 8.71 -9.79
N TRP A 54 14.97 8.28 -10.65
CA TRP A 54 15.51 6.91 -10.66
C TRP A 54 16.24 6.56 -9.36
N ILE A 55 17.10 7.45 -8.85
CA ILE A 55 17.78 7.26 -7.56
C ILE A 55 16.78 7.20 -6.41
N LEU A 56 15.77 8.09 -6.40
CA LEU A 56 14.76 8.05 -5.35
C LEU A 56 14.03 6.71 -5.35
N TRP A 57 13.66 6.21 -6.53
CA TRP A 57 13.04 4.89 -6.68
C TRP A 57 13.95 3.76 -6.17
N ARG A 58 15.26 3.76 -6.50
CA ARG A 58 16.21 2.77 -5.96
C ARG A 58 16.35 2.86 -4.45
N TRP A 59 16.46 4.08 -3.91
CA TRP A 59 16.50 4.32 -2.48
C TRP A 59 15.24 3.78 -1.78
N ILE A 60 14.05 4.01 -2.35
CA ILE A 60 12.80 3.47 -1.83
C ILE A 60 12.87 1.95 -1.79
N ASN A 61 13.21 1.28 -2.90
CA ASN A 61 13.27 -0.18 -2.95
C ASN A 61 14.26 -0.77 -1.92
N ALA A 62 15.42 -0.14 -1.74
CA ALA A 62 16.44 -0.61 -0.80
C ALA A 62 16.08 -0.35 0.68
N ASN A 63 15.26 0.67 0.97
CA ASN A 63 15.00 1.13 2.33
C ASN A 63 13.52 1.02 2.75
N PHE A 64 12.65 0.46 1.92
CA PHE A 64 11.20 0.46 2.13
C PHE A 64 10.85 -0.23 3.45
N LYS A 65 10.23 0.54 4.35
CA LYS A 65 9.65 0.06 5.60
C LYS A 65 8.37 0.84 5.84
N LEU A 66 7.31 0.17 6.27
CA LEU A 66 6.07 0.83 6.66
C LEU A 66 6.24 1.46 8.05
N SER A 67 6.80 2.67 8.11
CA SER A 67 7.02 3.39 9.37
C SER A 67 7.07 4.90 9.15
N GLU A 68 6.79 5.67 10.22
CA GLU A 68 6.90 7.13 10.21
C GLU A 68 8.31 7.60 9.86
N GLY A 69 9.33 6.91 10.38
CA GLY A 69 10.73 7.19 10.09
C GLY A 69 11.07 7.04 8.60
N PHE A 70 10.49 6.06 7.90
CA PHE A 70 10.65 5.93 6.46
C PHE A 70 9.95 7.06 5.70
N ILE A 71 8.69 7.37 6.05
CA ILE A 71 7.89 8.43 5.40
C ILE A 71 8.59 9.79 5.55
N SER A 72 9.07 10.11 6.74
CA SER A 72 9.82 11.35 7.01
C SER A 72 11.09 11.44 6.17
N LYS A 73 11.88 10.35 6.10
CA LYS A 73 13.08 10.29 5.25
C LYS A 73 12.74 10.41 3.76
N LEU A 74 11.65 9.80 3.30
CA LEU A 74 11.16 9.89 1.92
C LEU A 74 10.81 11.34 1.56
N LYS A 75 9.97 12.01 2.35
CA LYS A 75 9.59 13.42 2.15
C LYS A 75 10.82 14.33 2.14
N ARG A 76 11.77 14.10 3.06
CA ARG A 76 13.05 14.83 3.10
C ARG A 76 13.88 14.61 1.84
N ASN A 77 13.98 13.39 1.34
CA ASN A 77 14.71 13.08 0.11
C ASN A 77 14.06 13.73 -1.12
N ILE A 78 12.71 13.73 -1.22
CA ILE A 78 11.97 14.42 -2.29
C ILE A 78 12.26 15.92 -2.29
N LYS A 79 12.12 16.58 -1.13
CA LYS A 79 12.40 18.03 -0.98
C LYS A 79 13.86 18.37 -1.29
N LYS A 80 14.78 17.48 -0.92
CA LYS A 80 16.21 17.64 -1.17
C LYS A 80 16.56 17.53 -2.66
N LEU A 81 15.92 16.61 -3.38
CA LEU A 81 16.10 16.41 -4.81
C LEU A 81 15.33 17.43 -5.66
N GLU A 82 14.48 18.25 -5.03
CA GLU A 82 13.61 19.23 -5.70
C GLU A 82 12.72 18.57 -6.77
N LEU A 83 12.17 17.40 -6.43
CA LEU A 83 11.29 16.65 -7.33
C LEU A 83 9.84 17.12 -7.22
N THR A 84 9.23 17.39 -8.36
CA THR A 84 7.79 17.58 -8.48
C THR A 84 7.11 16.21 -8.58
N LEU A 85 6.19 15.95 -7.67
CA LEU A 85 5.42 14.71 -7.63
C LEU A 85 4.22 14.79 -8.57
N ASN A 86 3.90 13.66 -9.20
CA ASN A 86 2.61 13.50 -9.87
C ASN A 86 1.54 12.99 -8.90
N SER A 87 0.28 12.97 -9.35
CA SER A 87 -0.86 12.53 -8.55
C SER A 87 -0.74 11.10 -8.01
N LYS A 88 -0.09 10.19 -8.74
CA LYS A 88 0.15 8.81 -8.28
C LYS A 88 1.17 8.79 -7.14
N GLU A 89 2.29 9.50 -7.31
CA GLU A 89 3.36 9.60 -6.31
C GLU A 89 2.86 10.26 -5.01
N GLU A 90 2.07 11.33 -5.10
CA GLU A 90 1.43 11.94 -3.94
C GLU A 90 0.46 10.98 -3.26
N ARG A 91 -0.39 10.31 -4.04
CA ARG A 91 -1.37 9.36 -3.51
C ARG A 91 -0.70 8.24 -2.73
N PHE A 92 0.41 7.69 -3.23
CA PHE A 92 1.19 6.69 -2.49
C PHE A 92 1.71 7.19 -1.15
N ILE A 93 2.25 8.41 -1.09
CA ILE A 93 2.73 8.97 0.18
C ILE A 93 1.56 9.09 1.16
N ARG A 94 0.41 9.58 0.69
CA ARG A 94 -0.81 9.69 1.51
C ARG A 94 -1.31 8.31 1.97
N GLU A 95 -1.29 7.30 1.10
CA GLU A 95 -1.69 5.93 1.45
C GLU A 95 -0.73 5.31 2.48
N LEU A 96 0.59 5.51 2.36
CA LEU A 96 1.55 5.08 3.37
C LEU A 96 1.31 5.75 4.72
N GLU A 97 1.10 7.06 4.71
CA GLU A 97 0.73 7.82 5.90
C GLU A 97 -0.53 7.27 6.53
N GLU A 98 -1.59 7.09 5.74
CA GLU A 98 -2.85 6.55 6.21
C GLU A 98 -2.69 5.16 6.84
N LEU A 99 -1.90 4.27 6.26
CA LEU A 99 -1.64 2.95 6.82
C LEU A 99 -0.91 3.03 8.15
N VAL A 100 0.16 3.83 8.23
CA VAL A 100 0.92 4.03 9.47
C VAL A 100 0.06 4.69 10.54
N PHE A 101 -0.67 5.76 10.22
CA PHE A 101 -1.56 6.42 11.16
C PHE A 101 -2.68 5.48 11.67
N ASN A 102 -3.26 4.66 10.79
CA ASN A 102 -4.30 3.70 11.19
C ASN A 102 -3.76 2.50 11.98
N SER A 103 -2.44 2.29 12.05
CA SER A 103 -1.86 1.23 12.89
C SER A 103 -1.95 1.55 14.39
N TRP A 104 -1.92 2.83 14.79
CA TRP A 104 -1.82 3.22 16.20
C TRP A 104 -2.91 4.19 16.69
N ARG A 105 -3.53 5.00 15.83
CA ARG A 105 -4.51 6.01 16.28
C ARG A 105 -5.78 5.40 16.88
N PRO A 106 -6.52 6.11 17.76
CA PRO A 106 -7.86 5.71 18.16
C PRO A 106 -8.75 5.46 16.94
N LEU A 107 -9.50 4.35 16.95
CA LEU A 107 -10.33 3.99 15.82
C LEU A 107 -11.49 4.98 15.69
N LYS A 108 -11.69 5.51 14.49
CA LYS A 108 -12.84 6.36 14.19
C LYS A 108 -14.12 5.56 14.40
N GLN A 109 -15.16 6.18 14.95
CA GLN A 109 -16.49 5.58 15.02
C GLN A 109 -17.34 6.11 13.87
N PHE A 110 -18.01 5.21 13.15
CA PHE A 110 -18.94 5.57 12.09
C PHE A 110 -20.38 5.27 12.51
N PRO A 111 -21.34 6.20 12.27
CA PRO A 111 -22.75 5.92 12.49
C PRO A 111 -23.27 4.93 11.45
N VAL A 112 -24.22 4.08 11.86
CA VAL A 112 -24.89 3.10 11.00
C VAL A 112 -26.38 3.06 11.30
N ARG A 113 -27.17 2.54 10.35
CA ARG A 113 -28.63 2.43 10.45
C ARG A 113 -29.11 1.12 11.07
N PHE A 114 -28.25 0.11 11.15
CA PHE A 114 -28.56 -1.17 11.75
C PHE A 114 -28.15 -1.22 13.22
N ASN A 115 -28.80 -2.11 13.97
CA ASN A 115 -28.54 -2.27 15.40
C ASN A 115 -27.17 -2.90 15.63
N LEU A 116 -26.40 -2.29 16.52
CA LEU A 116 -25.13 -2.80 17.04
C LEU A 116 -25.31 -3.22 18.50
N GLU A 117 -24.48 -4.15 18.97
CA GLU A 117 -24.40 -4.40 20.40
C GLU A 117 -23.89 -3.17 21.15
N LYS A 118 -24.23 -3.05 22.45
CA LYS A 118 -23.99 -1.85 23.27
C LYS A 118 -22.53 -1.35 23.29
N LYS A 119 -21.55 -2.23 23.06
CA LYS A 119 -20.11 -1.90 23.01
C LYS A 119 -19.49 -2.09 21.62
N GLU A 120 -20.29 -2.46 20.63
CA GLU A 120 -19.83 -2.65 19.27
C GLU A 120 -19.81 -1.32 18.51
N ARG A 121 -18.71 -1.05 17.79
CA ARG A 121 -18.51 0.21 17.08
C ARG A 121 -17.91 -0.06 15.71
N ILE A 122 -18.45 0.56 14.67
CA ILE A 122 -17.87 0.48 13.32
C ILE A 122 -16.64 1.37 13.23
N ASN A 123 -15.55 0.81 12.74
CA ASN A 123 -14.24 1.46 12.62
C ASN A 123 -13.73 1.62 11.20
N LEU A 124 -14.34 0.94 10.23
CA LEU A 124 -14.08 1.12 8.81
C LEU A 124 -15.30 0.76 7.99
N ILE A 125 -15.50 1.51 6.92
CA ILE A 125 -16.47 1.21 5.89
C ILE A 125 -15.71 1.03 4.57
N GLN A 126 -16.02 -0.04 3.85
CA GLN A 126 -15.61 -0.19 2.46
C GLN A 126 -16.83 -0.42 1.60
N THR A 127 -17.06 0.47 0.65
CA THR A 127 -18.21 0.36 -0.24
C THR A 127 -17.87 -0.43 -1.50
N ARG A 128 -18.89 -1.08 -2.08
CA ARG A 128 -18.81 -1.83 -3.34
C ARG A 128 -17.67 -2.87 -3.36
N VAL A 129 -17.51 -3.62 -2.28
CA VAL A 129 -16.52 -4.68 -2.17
C VAL A 129 -17.05 -5.93 -2.87
N ASN A 130 -16.32 -6.40 -3.88
CA ASN A 130 -16.61 -7.71 -4.47
C ASN A 130 -16.13 -8.80 -3.52
N ILE A 131 -17.03 -9.66 -3.06
CA ILE A 131 -16.70 -10.78 -2.17
C ILE A 131 -16.88 -12.07 -2.94
N HIS A 132 -15.86 -12.91 -2.91
CA HIS A 132 -15.89 -14.22 -3.55
C HIS A 132 -15.70 -15.33 -2.52
N ASN A 133 -16.29 -16.50 -2.79
CA ASN A 133 -15.90 -17.73 -2.14
C ASN A 133 -14.57 -18.20 -2.74
N TYR A 134 -13.56 -18.38 -1.89
CA TYR A 134 -12.19 -18.62 -2.32
C TYR A 134 -11.75 -20.03 -1.90
N LYS A 135 -11.82 -20.97 -2.84
CA LYS A 135 -11.42 -22.38 -2.64
C LYS A 135 -10.23 -22.71 -3.55
N PRO A 136 -8.99 -22.34 -3.17
CA PRO A 136 -7.82 -22.55 -4.01
C PRO A 136 -7.43 -24.02 -4.19
N GLU A 137 -7.95 -24.90 -3.32
CA GLU A 137 -7.67 -26.35 -3.31
C GLU A 137 -8.47 -27.15 -4.34
N GLN A 138 -9.50 -26.54 -4.97
CA GLN A 138 -10.27 -27.20 -6.02
C GLN A 138 -9.55 -27.11 -7.37
N LEU A 139 -9.46 -28.24 -8.09
CA LEU A 139 -8.80 -28.39 -9.40
C LEU A 139 -9.29 -27.36 -10.42
N GLU A 140 -10.59 -27.06 -10.39
CA GLU A 140 -11.13 -25.86 -11.02
C GLU A 140 -10.94 -24.69 -10.06
N LYS A 141 -10.01 -23.78 -10.37
CA LYS A 141 -9.77 -22.52 -9.63
C LYS A 141 -10.96 -21.55 -9.76
N LYS A 142 -12.18 -22.00 -9.49
CA LYS A 142 -13.42 -21.25 -9.62
C LYS A 142 -13.56 -20.31 -8.42
N ILE A 143 -13.12 -19.08 -8.63
CA ILE A 143 -13.42 -17.96 -7.75
C ILE A 143 -14.88 -17.56 -8.01
N ASN A 144 -15.79 -18.01 -7.15
CA ASN A 144 -17.22 -17.73 -7.31
C ASN A 144 -17.57 -16.42 -6.62
N LEU A 145 -18.04 -15.43 -7.40
CA LEU A 145 -18.55 -14.17 -6.86
C LEU A 145 -19.79 -14.46 -6.02
N MET A 146 -19.75 -14.09 -4.74
CA MET A 146 -20.91 -14.16 -3.85
C MET A 146 -21.81 -12.93 -4.05
N GLY A 147 -21.20 -11.78 -4.27
CA GLY A 147 -21.91 -10.52 -4.47
C GLY A 147 -21.01 -9.30 -4.29
N ILE A 148 -21.65 -8.15 -4.39
CA ILE A 148 -21.05 -6.83 -4.16
C ILE A 148 -21.71 -6.25 -2.91
N TYR A 149 -20.91 -5.90 -1.91
CA TYR A 149 -21.41 -5.48 -0.60
C TYR A 149 -20.75 -4.19 -0.13
N ASP A 150 -21.48 -3.45 0.71
CA ASP A 150 -20.87 -2.48 1.60
C ASP A 150 -20.45 -3.21 2.89
N CYS A 151 -19.16 -3.15 3.21
CA CYS A 151 -18.54 -3.87 4.32
C CYS A 151 -18.28 -2.92 5.49
N TYR A 152 -18.87 -3.21 6.64
CA TYR A 152 -18.70 -2.46 7.88
C TYR A 152 -17.89 -3.30 8.87
N PHE A 153 -16.68 -2.86 9.16
CA PHE A 153 -15.77 -3.53 10.09
C PHE A 153 -15.94 -2.91 11.46
N SER A 154 -16.45 -3.69 12.41
CA SER A 154 -16.55 -3.30 13.81
C SER A 154 -15.33 -3.78 14.61
N ASN A 155 -15.37 -3.60 15.93
CA ASN A 155 -14.44 -4.22 16.86
C ASN A 155 -14.75 -5.70 17.17
N GLN A 156 -15.83 -6.27 16.63
CA GLN A 156 -16.23 -7.67 16.88
C GLN A 156 -16.55 -8.46 15.60
N ASN A 157 -17.06 -7.79 14.57
CA ASN A 157 -17.69 -8.40 13.40
C ASN A 157 -17.35 -7.63 12.12
N ILE A 158 -17.57 -8.31 10.99
CA ILE A 158 -17.68 -7.70 9.66
C ILE A 158 -19.13 -7.87 9.22
N PHE A 159 -19.84 -6.76 9.03
CA PHE A 159 -21.18 -6.76 8.46
C PHE A 159 -21.11 -6.51 6.96
N LEU A 160 -21.79 -7.36 6.19
CA LEU A 160 -21.98 -7.21 4.76
C LEU A 160 -23.41 -6.73 4.54
N THR A 161 -23.55 -5.54 3.97
CA THR A 161 -24.85 -4.92 3.72
C THR A 161 -25.10 -4.65 2.26
N ASP A 162 -26.36 -4.40 1.93
CA ASP A 162 -26.75 -3.73 0.68
C ASP A 162 -26.53 -2.20 0.77
N ASN A 163 -26.91 -1.47 -0.28
CA ASN A 163 -26.83 -0.02 -0.37
C ASN A 163 -27.74 0.71 0.64
N ASN A 164 -28.73 0.02 1.22
CA ASN A 164 -29.67 0.57 2.21
C ASN A 164 -29.21 0.30 3.65
N GLN A 165 -28.04 -0.33 3.84
CA GLN A 165 -27.49 -0.79 5.11
C GLN A 165 -28.31 -1.92 5.77
N ASN A 166 -29.05 -2.71 4.97
CA ASN A 166 -29.64 -3.94 5.47
C ASN A 166 -28.55 -5.00 5.59
N VAL A 167 -28.39 -5.59 6.77
CA VAL A 167 -27.37 -6.62 7.03
C VAL A 167 -27.78 -7.92 6.33
N LEU A 168 -27.00 -8.32 5.33
CA LEU A 168 -27.20 -9.56 4.57
C LEU A 168 -26.40 -10.71 5.16
N LYS A 169 -25.23 -10.41 5.75
CA LYS A 169 -24.36 -11.42 6.35
C LYS A 169 -23.42 -10.79 7.39
N THR A 170 -23.15 -11.55 8.44
CA THR A 170 -22.19 -11.19 9.48
C THR A 170 -21.06 -12.21 9.54
N ILE A 171 -19.82 -11.75 9.69
CA ILE A 171 -18.65 -12.58 9.91
C ILE A 171 -18.04 -12.19 11.25
N GLU A 172 -18.15 -13.07 12.23
CA GLU A 172 -17.59 -12.87 13.56
C GLU A 172 -16.08 -13.03 13.55
N TYR A 173 -15.37 -12.12 14.21
CA TYR A 173 -13.91 -12.21 14.34
C TYR A 173 -13.46 -13.46 15.09
N ASN A 174 -14.27 -13.99 16.01
CA ASN A 174 -13.99 -15.25 16.72
C ASN A 174 -13.99 -16.47 15.79
N SER A 175 -14.66 -16.37 14.63
CA SER A 175 -14.66 -17.43 13.62
C SER A 175 -13.46 -17.39 12.67
N ILE A 176 -12.73 -16.25 12.61
CA ILE A 176 -11.61 -16.05 11.69
C ILE A 176 -10.37 -16.79 12.21
N VAL A 177 -9.78 -17.64 11.38
CA VAL A 177 -8.58 -18.43 11.73
C VAL A 177 -7.32 -17.88 11.09
N ASP A 178 -7.45 -17.19 9.96
CA ASP A 178 -6.31 -16.63 9.23
C ASP A 178 -6.74 -15.46 8.33
N VAL A 179 -5.82 -14.54 8.07
CA VAL A 179 -6.00 -13.42 7.16
C VAL A 179 -4.72 -13.23 6.34
N ALA A 180 -4.85 -13.21 5.01
CA ALA A 180 -3.72 -13.02 4.10
C ALA A 180 -4.00 -11.87 3.11
N ILE A 181 -2.93 -11.21 2.63
CA ILE A 181 -3.04 -10.15 1.62
C ILE A 181 -2.56 -10.67 0.28
N GLU A 182 -3.42 -10.53 -0.72
CA GLU A 182 -3.08 -10.78 -2.11
C GLU A 182 -3.08 -9.49 -2.93
N THR A 183 -2.43 -9.55 -4.10
CA THR A 183 -2.34 -8.37 -4.99
C THR A 183 -3.74 -7.82 -5.33
N PHE A 184 -4.74 -8.69 -5.43
CA PHE A 184 -6.10 -8.38 -5.85
C PHE A 184 -7.12 -8.29 -4.70
N GLY A 185 -6.73 -8.49 -3.43
CA GLY A 185 -7.67 -8.44 -2.31
C GLY A 185 -7.11 -8.93 -0.97
N VAL A 186 -7.98 -9.04 0.02
CA VAL A 186 -7.67 -9.65 1.33
C VAL A 186 -8.43 -10.97 1.43
N ILE A 187 -7.71 -12.03 1.77
CA ILE A 187 -8.30 -13.33 2.03
C ILE A 187 -8.61 -13.41 3.53
N ILE A 188 -9.86 -13.73 3.87
CA ILE A 188 -10.31 -13.96 5.24
C ILE A 188 -10.76 -15.41 5.34
N SER A 189 -10.00 -16.21 6.09
CA SER A 189 -10.30 -17.61 6.35
C SER A 189 -11.04 -17.73 7.67
N THR A 190 -12.24 -18.29 7.68
CA THR A 190 -12.97 -18.67 8.88
C THR A 190 -12.90 -20.19 9.09
N LYS A 191 -13.35 -20.66 10.25
CA LYS A 191 -13.46 -22.10 10.55
C LYS A 191 -14.25 -22.90 9.50
N LYS A 192 -15.13 -22.25 8.73
CA LYS A 192 -16.04 -22.91 7.78
C LYS A 192 -15.83 -22.50 6.32
N ASN A 193 -15.39 -21.27 6.07
CA ASN A 193 -15.38 -20.69 4.74
C ASN A 193 -14.12 -19.84 4.54
N LYS A 194 -13.71 -19.65 3.29
CA LYS A 194 -12.61 -18.76 2.93
C LYS A 194 -13.12 -17.76 1.93
N TYR A 195 -12.94 -16.48 2.24
CA TYR A 195 -13.49 -15.36 1.48
C TYR A 195 -12.37 -14.54 0.87
N LEU A 196 -12.57 -14.06 -0.36
CA LEU A 196 -11.70 -13.08 -0.98
C LEU A 196 -12.43 -11.74 -1.09
N PHE A 197 -11.98 -10.77 -0.31
CA PHE A 197 -12.48 -9.39 -0.28
C PHE A 197 -11.67 -8.53 -1.27
N ARG A 198 -12.30 -8.14 -2.38
CA ARG A 198 -11.68 -7.28 -3.40
C ARG A 198 -12.22 -5.87 -3.28
N GLY A 199 -11.74 -5.16 -2.26
CA GLY A 199 -12.05 -3.75 -2.00
C GLY A 199 -10.94 -2.81 -2.47
N LYS A 200 -11.25 -1.52 -2.57
CA LYS A 200 -10.29 -0.46 -2.96
C LYS A 200 -9.11 -0.35 -1.97
N ASN A 201 -9.39 -0.50 -0.67
CA ASN A 201 -8.43 -0.22 0.40
C ASN A 201 -7.92 -1.52 1.09
N ARG A 202 -7.43 -2.49 0.30
CA ARG A 202 -7.01 -3.82 0.80
C ARG A 202 -5.99 -3.78 1.94
N LEU A 203 -4.95 -2.94 1.85
CA LEU A 203 -3.92 -2.85 2.89
C LEU A 203 -4.50 -2.27 4.18
N LEU A 204 -5.40 -1.29 4.07
CA LEU A 204 -6.08 -0.70 5.23
C LEU A 204 -7.02 -1.70 5.90
N THR A 205 -7.74 -2.52 5.12
CA THR A 205 -8.52 -3.65 5.66
C THR A 205 -7.63 -4.54 6.51
N TYR A 206 -6.46 -4.92 6.00
CA TYR A 206 -5.54 -5.79 6.72
C TYR A 206 -5.02 -5.14 8.01
N VAL A 207 -4.59 -3.86 7.96
CA VAL A 207 -4.16 -3.12 9.18
C VAL A 207 -5.25 -3.12 10.24
N LEU A 208 -6.51 -2.95 9.84
CA LEU A 208 -7.61 -2.93 10.79
C LEU A 208 -7.91 -4.32 11.36
N LEU A 209 -7.88 -5.37 10.53
CA LEU A 209 -8.04 -6.74 11.02
C LEU A 209 -6.89 -7.14 11.96
N GLN A 210 -5.65 -6.70 11.66
CA GLN A 210 -4.50 -6.84 12.56
C GLN A 210 -4.76 -6.23 13.94
N ARG A 211 -5.43 -5.07 13.99
CA ARG A 211 -5.78 -4.42 15.24
C ARG A 211 -6.98 -5.05 15.95
N MET A 212 -7.99 -5.47 15.18
CA MET A 212 -9.23 -5.99 15.75
C MET A 212 -9.12 -7.45 16.20
N ILE A 213 -8.16 -8.20 15.65
CA ILE A 213 -7.97 -9.62 15.93
C ILE A 213 -6.52 -9.90 16.35
N PRO A 214 -6.05 -9.36 17.51
CA PRO A 214 -4.64 -9.46 17.92
C PRO A 214 -4.13 -10.91 18.03
N ARG A 215 -5.01 -11.86 18.38
CA ARG A 215 -4.68 -13.28 18.51
C ARG A 215 -4.13 -13.93 17.24
N LEU A 216 -4.37 -13.33 16.06
CA LEU A 216 -3.84 -13.83 14.79
C LEU A 216 -2.38 -13.41 14.56
N GLY A 217 -1.83 -12.49 15.36
CA GLY A 217 -0.43 -12.06 15.24
C GLY A 217 -0.08 -11.45 13.89
N LEU A 218 -1.06 -10.88 13.18
CA LEU A 218 -0.89 -10.29 11.84
C LEU A 218 0.12 -9.14 11.91
N LYS A 219 1.00 -9.06 10.91
CA LYS A 219 2.03 -8.00 10.81
C LYS A 219 2.19 -7.57 9.36
N LEU A 220 1.53 -6.47 8.99
CA LEU A 220 1.63 -5.92 7.63
C LEU A 220 3.09 -5.66 7.25
N GLU A 221 3.90 -5.17 8.20
CA GLU A 221 5.31 -4.81 8.03
C GLU A 221 6.19 -6.02 7.69
N ALA A 222 5.77 -7.23 8.09
CA ALA A 222 6.48 -8.47 7.81
C ALA A 222 6.14 -9.04 6.41
N THR A 223 5.22 -8.42 5.67
CA THR A 223 4.80 -8.90 4.35
C THR A 223 5.94 -8.72 3.35
N GLN A 224 6.46 -9.83 2.82
CA GLN A 224 7.53 -9.79 1.82
C GLN A 224 7.07 -9.02 0.58
N GLY A 225 7.91 -8.09 0.13
CA GLY A 225 7.61 -7.31 -1.07
C GLY A 225 6.42 -6.37 -0.93
N LEU A 226 6.10 -5.89 0.27
CA LEU A 226 5.00 -4.94 0.53
C LEU A 226 5.01 -3.72 -0.43
N TYR A 227 6.18 -3.24 -0.83
CA TYR A 227 6.28 -2.14 -1.81
C TYR A 227 5.60 -2.47 -3.16
N ASN A 228 5.58 -3.74 -3.56
CA ASN A 228 5.00 -4.19 -4.82
C ASN A 228 3.49 -3.98 -4.87
N TYR A 229 2.82 -3.91 -3.73
CA TYR A 229 1.40 -3.59 -3.66
C TYR A 229 1.11 -2.15 -4.09
N PHE A 230 2.11 -1.28 -4.05
CA PHE A 230 2.03 0.11 -4.53
C PHE A 230 2.66 0.30 -5.91
N ASP A 231 3.71 -0.47 -6.23
CA ASP A 231 4.52 -0.28 -7.43
C ASP A 231 4.64 -1.51 -8.34
N PHE A 232 3.54 -2.26 -8.50
CA PHE A 232 3.50 -3.49 -9.30
C PHE A 232 4.04 -3.29 -10.72
N TRP A 233 3.59 -2.25 -11.43
CA TRP A 233 3.94 -2.01 -12.82
C TRP A 233 5.42 -1.71 -13.02
N ASN A 234 6.05 -0.90 -12.16
CA ASN A 234 7.46 -0.60 -12.36
C ASN A 234 8.36 -1.74 -11.93
N LYS A 235 7.92 -2.62 -11.02
CA LYS A 235 8.62 -3.88 -10.78
C LYS A 235 8.62 -4.76 -12.03
N LEU A 236 7.47 -4.87 -12.70
CA LEU A 236 7.35 -5.65 -13.94
C LEU A 236 8.25 -5.07 -15.04
N ILE A 237 8.24 -3.75 -15.22
CA ILE A 237 9.13 -3.06 -16.17
C ILE A 237 10.61 -3.24 -15.80
N SER A 238 10.98 -3.16 -14.52
CA SER A 238 12.37 -3.30 -14.07
C SER A 238 12.98 -4.69 -14.29
N LYS A 239 12.16 -5.72 -14.56
CA LYS A 239 12.64 -7.06 -14.93
C LYS A 239 12.96 -7.19 -16.42
N ILE A 240 12.48 -6.24 -17.23
CA ILE A 240 12.60 -6.24 -18.69
C ILE A 240 13.72 -5.28 -19.14
N SER A 241 13.99 -4.24 -18.34
CA SER A 241 15.06 -3.25 -18.55
C SER A 241 16.36 -3.60 -17.82
#